data_AF-K0BB70-F1
#
_entry.id   AF-K0BB70-F1
#
_cell.length_a   1.000
_cell.length_b   1.000
_cell.length_c   1.000
_cell.angle_alpha   90.00
_cell.angle_beta   90.00
_cell.angle_gamma   90.00
#
_symmetry.space_group_name_H-M   'P 1'
#
loop_
_entity.id
_entity.type
_entity.pdbx_description
1 polymer ?
#
loop_
_entity_poly.entity_id
_entity_poly.type
_entity_poly.pdbx_seq_one_letter_code
_entity_poly.pdbx_strand_id
1 'polypeptide(L)'
;MSILFWFQVGFGLLLILILIGLGIRASKDKTKLFDDEKILDIIKEELDKDGFNNFELKSIVSLNTPNITSVIVSNDYLEIAMEVDNRSGEIINKERLAR
;
A
#
# COMPACT_ATOMS: atom_id res chain seq x y z
N MET A 1 32.64 -43.80 -10.21
CA MET A 1 31.92 -42.65 -9.61
C MET A 1 30.56 -43.17 -9.16
N SER A 2 30.32 -43.28 -7.85
CA SER A 2 29.13 -43.95 -7.32
C SER A 2 27.86 -43.12 -7.54
N ILE A 3 26.73 -43.76 -7.87
CA ILE A 3 25.40 -43.15 -8.00
C ILE A 3 25.01 -42.28 -6.79
N LEU A 4 25.46 -42.68 -5.60
CA LEU A 4 25.28 -41.93 -4.36
C LEU A 4 25.88 -40.51 -4.41
N PHE A 5 27.02 -40.32 -5.09
CA PHE A 5 27.67 -39.02 -5.25
C PHE A 5 26.83 -38.07 -6.12
N TRP A 6 26.30 -38.57 -7.24
CA TRP A 6 25.42 -37.80 -8.12
C TRP A 6 24.09 -37.46 -7.44
N PHE A 7 23.56 -38.36 -6.62
CA PHE A 7 22.36 -38.10 -5.82
C PHE A 7 22.61 -37.00 -4.80
N GLN A 8 23.75 -37.02 -4.11
CA GLN A 8 24.12 -36.02 -3.09
C GLN A 8 24.30 -34.63 -3.69
N VAL A 9 24.95 -34.54 -4.85
CA VAL A 9 25.14 -33.28 -5.61
C VAL A 9 23.79 -32.76 -6.14
N GLY A 10 22.97 -33.63 -6.73
CA GLY A 10 21.64 -33.25 -7.25
C GLY A 10 20.67 -32.80 -6.16
N PHE A 11 20.67 -33.49 -5.02
CA PHE A 11 19.83 -33.14 -3.88
C PHE A 11 20.23 -31.80 -3.25
N GLY A 12 21.53 -31.52 -3.14
CA GLY A 12 22.03 -30.23 -2.68
C GLY A 12 21.61 -29.08 -3.60
N LEU A 13 21.69 -29.27 -4.92
CA LEU A 13 21.25 -28.26 -5.89
C LEU A 13 19.74 -28.00 -5.80
N LEU A 14 18.94 -29.05 -5.62
CA LEU A 14 17.49 -28.95 -5.48
C LEU A 14 17.09 -28.13 -4.23
N LEU A 15 17.78 -28.34 -3.10
CA LEU A 15 17.55 -27.56 -1.89
C LEU A 15 17.86 -26.07 -2.08
N ILE A 16 18.94 -25.74 -2.80
CA ILE A 16 19.30 -24.35 -3.11
C ILE A 16 18.21 -23.68 -3.95
N LEU A 17 17.69 -24.37 -4.96
CA LEU A 17 16.61 -23.84 -5.80
C LEU A 17 15.32 -23.58 -5.01
N ILE A 18 14.98 -24.47 -4.07
CA ILE A 18 13.82 -24.29 -3.17
C ILE A 18 14.02 -23.07 -2.27
N LEU A 19 15.22 -22.89 -1.70
CA LEU A 19 15.55 -21.74 -0.86
C LEU A 19 15.46 -20.41 -1.63
N ILE A 20 15.97 -20.38 -2.87
CA ILE A 20 15.85 -19.21 -3.76
C ILE A 20 14.38 -18.92 -4.06
N GLY A 21 13.59 -19.94 -4.41
CA GLY A 21 12.16 -19.80 -4.70
C GLY A 21 11.37 -19.26 -3.51
N LEU A 22 11.62 -19.77 -2.30
CA LEU A 22 11.02 -19.29 -1.05
C LEU A 22 11.45 -17.87 -0.72
N GLY A 23 12.73 -17.53 -0.90
CA GLY A 23 13.26 -16.19 -0.67
C GLY A 23 12.62 -15.13 -1.58
N ILE A 24 12.47 -15.44 -2.88
CA ILE A 24 11.81 -14.55 -3.85
C ILE A 24 10.33 -14.38 -3.50
N ARG A 25 9.63 -15.46 -3.13
CA ARG A 25 8.20 -15.40 -2.76
C ARG A 25 7.99 -14.54 -1.51
N ALA A 26 8.82 -14.70 -0.48
CA ALA A 26 8.75 -13.91 0.74
C ALA A 26 9.09 -12.42 0.52
N SER A 27 9.90 -12.09 -0.49
CA SER A 27 10.20 -10.70 -0.84
C SER A 27 9.04 -10.00 -1.55
N LYS A 28 8.25 -10.72 -2.36
CA LYS A 28 7.11 -10.13 -3.08
C LYS A 28 6.00 -9.65 -2.15
N ASP A 29 5.74 -10.36 -1.04
CA ASP A 29 4.69 -9.95 -0.09
C ASP A 29 5.01 -8.65 0.66
N LYS A 30 6.29 -8.25 0.74
CA LYS A 30 6.70 -6.99 1.38
C LYS A 30 6.61 -5.77 0.46
N THR A 31 6.32 -5.99 -0.82
CA THR A 31 6.35 -4.95 -1.86
C THR A 31 4.95 -4.69 -2.39
N LYS A 32 3.94 -4.60 -1.52
CA LYS A 32 2.80 -3.73 -1.84
C LYS A 32 3.30 -2.30 -1.64
N LEU A 33 3.97 -1.78 -2.68
CA LEU A 33 4.14 -0.35 -2.85
C LEU A 33 2.75 0.25 -2.69
N PHE A 34 2.63 1.13 -1.70
CA PHE A 34 1.49 2.02 -1.58
C PHE A 34 1.23 2.66 -2.93
N ASP A 35 0.01 2.52 -3.42
CA ASP A 35 -0.42 3.11 -4.67
C ASP A 35 -1.08 4.44 -4.34
N ASP A 36 -0.25 5.48 -4.20
CA ASP A 36 -0.69 6.83 -3.86
C ASP A 36 -1.74 7.36 -4.86
N GLU A 37 -1.66 6.91 -6.12
CA GLU A 37 -2.63 7.22 -7.18
C GLU A 37 -4.00 6.64 -6.85
N LYS A 38 -4.05 5.38 -6.41
CA LYS A 38 -5.29 4.73 -5.99
C LYS A 38 -5.94 5.41 -4.79
N ILE A 39 -5.14 5.88 -3.83
CA ILE A 39 -5.65 6.63 -2.66
C ILE A 39 -6.25 7.96 -3.10
N LEU A 40 -5.58 8.67 -4.01
CA LEU A 40 -6.08 9.92 -4.56
C LEU A 40 -7.40 9.74 -5.32
N ASP A 41 -7.56 8.65 -6.07
CA ASP A 41 -8.82 8.34 -6.74
C ASP A 41 -9.97 8.11 -5.76
N ILE A 42 -9.73 7.38 -4.67
CA ILE A 42 -10.72 7.16 -3.60
C ILE A 42 -11.15 8.50 -2.97
N ILE A 43 -10.16 9.34 -2.64
CA ILE A 43 -10.40 10.66 -2.05
C ILE A 43 -11.21 11.53 -3.02
N LYS A 44 -10.86 11.53 -4.30
CA LYS A 44 -11.55 12.30 -5.33
C LYS A 44 -12.99 11.84 -5.50
N GLU A 45 -13.23 10.54 -5.58
CA GLU A 45 -14.60 9.99 -5.70
C GLU A 45 -15.47 10.38 -4.49
N GLU A 46 -14.89 10.36 -3.29
CA GLU A 46 -15.59 10.77 -2.07
C GLU A 46 -15.91 12.27 -2.06
N LEU A 47 -14.96 13.12 -2.48
CA LEU A 47 -15.16 14.56 -2.55
C LEU A 47 -16.18 14.94 -3.63
N ASP A 48 -16.17 14.25 -4.78
CA ASP A 48 -17.15 14.45 -5.85
C ASP A 48 -18.57 14.08 -5.36
N LYS A 49 -18.73 13.01 -4.57
CA LYS A 49 -20.02 12.63 -3.94
C LYS A 49 -20.53 13.70 -2.97
N ASP A 50 -19.63 14.37 -2.27
CA ASP A 50 -19.95 15.47 -1.36
C ASP A 50 -20.18 16.81 -2.09
N GLY A 51 -20.00 16.87 -3.41
CA GLY A 51 -20.16 18.07 -4.21
C GLY A 51 -18.93 19.02 -4.20
N PHE A 52 -17.78 18.54 -3.73
CA PHE A 52 -16.52 19.29 -3.75
C PHE A 52 -15.77 19.05 -5.06
N ASN A 53 -16.11 19.82 -6.11
CA ASN A 53 -15.47 19.67 -7.43
C ASN A 53 -14.09 20.34 -7.53
N ASN A 54 -13.77 21.26 -6.62
CA ASN A 54 -12.49 21.98 -6.59
C ASN A 54 -11.86 21.83 -5.21
N PHE A 55 -10.72 21.15 -5.15
CA PHE A 55 -9.91 20.98 -3.95
C PHE A 55 -8.43 20.94 -4.33
N GLU A 56 -7.59 21.46 -3.43
CA GLU A 56 -6.15 21.35 -3.48
C GLU A 56 -5.69 20.30 -2.47
N LEU A 57 -4.84 19.39 -2.90
CA LEU A 57 -4.13 18.50 -1.98
C LEU A 57 -3.11 19.31 -1.18
N LYS A 58 -3.23 19.32 0.14
CA LYS A 58 -2.28 19.96 1.06
C LYS A 58 -1.25 18.98 1.60
N SER A 59 -1.68 17.78 1.96
CA SER A 59 -0.81 16.77 2.56
C SER A 59 -1.30 15.36 2.25
N ILE A 60 -0.35 14.44 2.07
CA ILE A 60 -0.58 13.01 2.03
C ILE A 60 0.52 12.33 2.86
N VAL A 61 0.13 11.60 3.88
CA VAL A 61 1.05 10.93 4.81
C VAL A 61 0.59 9.50 5.00
N SER A 62 1.44 8.57 4.57
CA SER A 62 1.23 7.14 4.80
C SER A 62 1.94 6.68 6.07
N LEU A 63 1.22 5.91 6.89
CA LEU A 63 1.71 5.29 8.12
C LEU A 63 1.62 3.76 7.97
N ASN A 64 2.77 3.07 7.97
CA ASN A 64 2.82 1.60 7.88
C ASN A 64 2.16 0.87 9.06
N THR A 65 1.98 1.53 10.20
CA THR A 65 1.30 0.96 11.38
C THR A 65 0.57 2.11 12.08
N PRO A 66 -0.77 2.22 11.98
CA PRO A 66 -1.75 1.15 11.67
C PRO A 66 -2.04 0.84 10.17
N ASN A 67 -1.15 1.12 9.22
CA ASN A 67 -1.36 0.93 7.76
C ASN A 67 -2.47 1.82 7.19
N ILE A 68 -2.42 3.11 7.54
CA ILE A 68 -3.40 4.14 7.16
C ILE A 68 -2.72 5.27 6.35
N THR A 69 -3.44 5.86 5.42
CA THR A 69 -3.02 7.10 4.74
C THR A 69 -3.89 8.23 5.22
N SER A 70 -3.27 9.26 5.78
CA SER A 70 -3.94 10.50 6.10
C SER A 70 -3.75 11.48 4.94
N VAL A 71 -4.85 12.03 4.45
CA VAL A 71 -4.92 12.96 3.33
C VAL A 71 -5.60 14.22 3.80
N ILE A 72 -4.97 15.36 3.57
CA ILE A 72 -5.55 16.67 3.86
C ILE A 72 -5.76 17.38 2.54
N VAL A 73 -7.01 17.72 2.27
CA VAL A 73 -7.42 18.54 1.13
C VAL A 73 -8.01 19.84 1.63
N SER A 74 -7.85 20.91 0.86
CA SER A 74 -8.49 22.18 1.17
C SER A 74 -9.17 22.76 -0.06
N ASN A 75 -10.26 23.47 0.15
CA ASN A 75 -10.74 24.48 -0.77
C ASN A 75 -10.55 25.88 -0.15
N ASP A 76 -10.97 26.92 -0.85
CA ASP A 76 -10.81 28.32 -0.41
C ASP A 76 -11.42 28.62 0.98
N TYR A 77 -12.33 27.77 1.48
CA TYR A 77 -13.14 28.02 2.67
C TYR A 77 -13.10 26.91 3.73
N LEU A 78 -12.61 25.72 3.38
CA LEU A 78 -12.71 24.52 4.19
C LEU A 78 -11.51 23.61 3.98
N GLU A 79 -10.99 23.07 5.07
CA GLU A 79 -9.99 22.02 5.05
C GLU A 79 -10.63 20.71 5.54
N ILE A 80 -10.30 19.60 4.90
CA ILE A 80 -10.87 18.29 5.19
C ILE A 80 -9.71 17.31 5.34
N ALA A 81 -9.62 16.68 6.51
CA ALA A 81 -8.73 15.57 6.77
C ALA A 81 -9.49 14.26 6.58
N MET A 82 -8.90 13.33 5.84
CA MET A 82 -9.45 12.00 5.57
C MET A 82 -8.39 10.96 5.88
N GLU A 83 -8.80 9.87 6.53
CA GLU A 83 -7.94 8.72 6.77
C GLU A 83 -8.49 7.53 6.00
N VAL A 84 -7.61 6.90 5.23
CA VAL A 84 -7.92 5.75 4.38
C VAL A 84 -7.17 4.52 4.91
N ASP A 85 -7.88 3.42 5.16
CA ASP A 85 -7.23 2.14 5.41
C ASP A 85 -6.67 1.59 4.10
N ASN A 86 -5.35 1.40 4.03
CA ASN A 86 -4.69 0.95 2.81
C ASN A 86 -4.89 -0.53 2.49
N ARG A 87 -5.50 -1.30 3.40
CA ARG A 87 -5.87 -2.70 3.16
C ARG A 87 -7.18 -2.79 2.42
N SER A 88 -8.20 -2.07 2.89
CA SER A 88 -9.55 -2.09 2.33
C SER A 88 -9.77 -1.04 1.24
N GLY A 89 -9.05 0.09 1.31
CA GLY A 89 -9.33 1.29 0.52
C GLY A 89 -10.54 2.07 1.05
N GLU A 90 -10.99 1.79 2.28
CA GLU A 90 -12.13 2.49 2.89
C GLU A 90 -11.67 3.73 3.64
N ILE A 91 -12.47 4.79 3.56
CA ILE A 91 -12.29 5.99 4.37
C ILE A 91 -12.80 5.67 5.77
N ILE A 92 -11.88 5.56 6.73
CA ILE A 92 -12.18 5.21 8.12
C ILE A 92 -12.51 6.44 8.96
N ASN A 93 -12.02 7.62 8.55
CA ASN A 93 -12.26 8.87 9.22
C ASN A 93 -12.32 10.03 8.22
N LYS A 94 -13.18 11.00 8.51
CA LYS A 94 -13.38 12.21 7.71
C LYS A 94 -13.74 13.36 8.64
N GLU A 95 -12.81 14.30 8.79
CA GLU A 95 -12.92 15.43 9.71
C GLU A 95 -12.84 16.75 8.94
N ARG A 96 -13.73 17.68 9.28
CA ARG A 96 -13.72 19.04 8.74
C ARG A 96 -12.88 19.91 9.67
N LEU A 97 -11.76 20.39 9.16
CA LEU A 97 -10.89 21.35 9.83
C LEU A 97 -11.41 22.75 9.46
N ALA A 98 -12.09 23.40 10.40
CA ALA A 98 -12.48 24.80 10.26
C ALA A 98 -11.23 25.67 10.42
N ARG A 99 -11.02 26.58 9.47
CA ARG A 99 -9.88 27.50 9.47
C ARG A 99 -10.11 28.70 10.38
#